data_AF-A0A1G4Q1V5-F1
#
_entry.id   AF-A0A1G4Q1V5-F1
#
_cell.length_a   1.000
_cell.length_b   1.000
_cell.length_c   1.000
_cell.angle_alpha   90.00
_cell.angle_beta   90.00
_cell.angle_gamma   90.00
#
_symmetry.space_group_name_H-M   'P 1'
#
loop_
_entity.id
_entity.type
_entity.pdbx_description
1 polymer ?
#
loop_
_entity_poly.entity_id
_entity_poly.type
_entity_poly.pdbx_seq_one_letter_code
_entity_poly.pdbx_strand_id
1 'polypeptide(L)'
;MKKTIFIFTILAFLFNCTNKTNDDGLSNGLDEESQKLQSKSNLVDEDRIEFSKTTPLEKLISKLNLNYTEKETLTFLTNLLKEKLVDPNIGLHFKNTGGDESKIEETVYKFLSDLKEDEIKEMLAKIKENKDTKEKDPEKLATYKTVIASGFDGIFSQESNSKTIFNNLKDAA
;
A
#
# COMPACT_ATOMS: atom_id res chain seq x y z
N MET A 1 38.10 -14.48 6.31
CA MET A 1 36.95 -13.69 5.83
C MET A 1 36.09 -13.30 7.02
N LYS A 2 35.94 -12.01 7.30
CA LYS A 2 35.22 -11.48 8.48
C LYS A 2 33.71 -11.56 8.24
N LYS A 3 32.96 -12.12 9.18
CA LYS A 3 31.49 -12.14 9.18
C LYS A 3 30.99 -10.89 9.90
N THR A 4 30.23 -10.05 9.21
CA THR A 4 29.60 -8.86 9.79
C THR A 4 28.14 -9.21 10.11
N ILE A 5 27.76 -9.10 11.38
CA ILE A 5 26.39 -9.29 11.87
C ILE A 5 25.78 -7.90 12.05
N PHE A 6 24.62 -7.65 11.45
CA PHE A 6 23.85 -6.42 11.66
C PHE A 6 22.75 -6.70 12.69
N ILE A 7 22.78 -5.99 13.81
CA ILE A 7 21.74 -6.00 14.84
C ILE A 7 20.94 -4.70 14.68
N PHE A 8 19.66 -4.81 14.35
CA PHE A 8 18.73 -3.69 14.35
C PHE A 8 18.14 -3.51 15.75
N THR A 9 18.39 -2.36 16.36
CA THR A 9 17.78 -1.93 17.61
C THR A 9 16.51 -1.14 17.28
N ILE A 10 15.35 -1.62 17.73
CA ILE A 10 14.07 -0.93 17.59
C ILE A 10 13.99 0.12 18.70
N LEU A 11 13.98 1.40 18.32
CA LEU A 11 13.80 2.52 19.23
C LEU A 11 12.29 2.78 19.41
N ALA A 12 11.76 2.52 20.60
CA ALA A 12 10.38 2.84 20.94
C ALA A 12 10.29 4.28 21.47
N PHE A 13 9.62 5.18 20.75
CA PHE A 13 9.27 6.51 21.24
C PHE A 13 7.93 6.44 21.98
N LEU A 14 7.97 6.57 23.30
CA LEU A 14 6.78 6.85 24.13
C LEU A 14 6.57 8.36 24.16
N PHE A 15 5.56 8.86 23.43
CA PHE A 15 5.09 10.23 23.57
C PHE A 15 4.15 10.32 24.78
N ASN A 16 4.61 11.01 25.83
CA ASN A 16 3.80 11.36 26.99
C ASN A 16 3.17 12.74 26.75
N CYS A 17 1.85 12.79 26.51
CA CYS A 17 1.10 14.04 26.47
C CYS A 17 1.00 14.63 27.87
N THR A 18 1.76 15.70 28.15
CA THR A 18 1.56 16.50 29.36
C THR A 18 0.65 17.67 29.02
N ASN A 19 -0.55 17.70 29.60
CA ASN A 19 -1.49 18.81 29.50
C ASN A 19 -0.87 20.08 30.11
N LYS A 20 -0.78 21.17 29.34
CA LYS A 20 -0.49 22.51 29.85
C LYS A 20 -1.76 23.09 30.48
N THR A 21 -1.70 23.37 31.77
CA THR A 21 -2.62 24.27 32.48
C THR A 21 -2.30 25.72 32.09
N ASN A 22 -3.35 26.47 31.73
CA ASN A 22 -3.31 27.92 31.62
C ASN A 22 -3.37 28.52 33.03
N ASP A 23 -2.47 29.45 33.35
CA ASP A 23 -2.67 30.35 34.48
C ASP A 23 -2.11 31.74 34.14
N ASP A 24 -2.92 32.74 34.44
CA ASP A 24 -2.78 34.15 34.08
C ASP A 24 -1.71 34.88 34.92
N GLY A 25 -1.07 35.89 34.33
CA GLY A 25 -0.14 36.77 35.04
C GLY A 25 0.20 38.05 34.26
N LEU A 26 -0.54 39.12 34.56
CA LEU A 26 -0.43 40.49 34.05
C LEU A 26 0.94 41.17 34.30
N SER A 27 1.39 42.01 33.36
CA SER A 27 2.21 43.21 33.62
C SER A 27 2.26 44.14 32.38
N ASN A 28 1.71 45.34 32.53
CA ASN A 28 1.63 46.44 31.56
C ASN A 28 2.99 47.12 31.31
N GLY A 29 3.20 47.65 30.09
CA GLY A 29 4.34 48.50 29.75
C GLY A 29 4.27 49.12 28.35
N LEU A 30 3.46 50.18 28.24
CA LEU A 30 3.52 51.38 27.39
C LEU A 30 4.31 51.42 26.05
N ASP A 31 3.60 52.02 25.09
CA ASP A 31 4.01 53.00 24.08
C ASP A 31 4.51 52.61 22.67
N GLU A 32 3.70 53.10 21.73
CA GLU A 32 4.03 53.86 20.52
C GLU A 32 4.79 53.16 19.37
N GLU A 33 3.98 52.75 18.39
CA GLU A 33 4.04 53.21 17.01
C GLU A 33 5.40 53.74 16.48
N SER A 34 5.90 53.06 15.45
CA SER A 34 6.78 53.58 14.37
C SER A 34 8.09 52.81 14.21
N GLN A 35 8.00 51.65 13.56
CA GLN A 35 8.99 51.28 12.53
C GLN A 35 8.34 50.32 11.53
N LYS A 36 7.50 50.93 10.69
CA LYS A 36 7.18 50.41 9.37
C LYS A 36 8.50 50.27 8.60
N LEU A 37 8.63 49.11 7.94
CA LEU A 37 9.44 48.85 6.76
C LEU A 37 10.91 48.43 6.95
N GLN A 38 11.14 47.26 6.34
CA GLN A 38 12.40 46.79 5.76
C GLN A 38 13.40 46.14 6.71
N SER A 39 13.17 44.85 6.97
CA SER A 39 14.24 43.89 6.66
C SER A 39 13.67 42.57 6.16
N LYS A 40 13.82 42.40 4.84
CA LYS A 40 13.92 41.15 4.07
C LYS A 40 13.21 39.92 4.63
N SER A 41 12.08 39.62 4.00
CA SER A 41 11.60 38.25 3.78
C SER A 41 12.76 37.37 3.31
N ASN A 42 13.15 36.43 4.17
CA ASN A 42 13.89 35.22 3.84
C ASN A 42 13.51 34.09 4.81
N LEU A 43 12.23 34.07 5.21
CA LEU A 43 11.61 32.85 5.69
C LEU A 43 11.08 32.14 4.44
N VAL A 44 11.99 31.43 3.78
CA VAL A 44 11.58 30.22 3.08
C VAL A 44 11.05 29.33 4.19
N ASP A 45 9.73 29.28 4.36
CA ASP A 45 9.08 28.18 5.07
C ASP A 45 9.42 26.91 4.28
N GLU A 46 10.58 26.33 4.57
CA GLU A 46 11.02 24.99 4.14
C GLU A 46 10.18 23.88 4.82
N ASP A 47 9.15 24.26 5.57
CA ASP A 47 8.20 23.37 6.26
C ASP A 47 6.85 23.24 5.52
N ARG A 48 6.84 23.40 4.19
CA ARG A 48 5.63 23.16 3.39
C ARG A 48 5.71 21.87 2.58
N ILE A 49 4.87 20.94 3.04
CA ILE A 49 4.40 19.70 2.44
C ILE A 49 5.34 18.52 2.63
N GLU A 50 5.20 17.86 3.79
CA GLU A 50 5.43 16.42 3.85
C GLU A 50 4.42 15.76 2.91
N PHE A 51 4.79 15.60 1.64
CA PHE A 51 4.05 14.76 0.71
C PHE A 51 4.09 13.37 1.32
N SER A 52 2.96 12.91 1.87
CA SER A 52 2.84 11.56 2.40
C SER A 52 3.45 10.61 1.37
N LYS A 53 4.40 9.79 1.82
CA LYS A 53 5.07 8.76 1.01
C LYS A 53 4.09 7.64 0.65
N THR A 54 2.95 8.00 0.08
CA THR A 54 1.94 7.06 -0.40
C THR A 54 2.46 6.42 -1.66
N THR A 55 2.43 5.09 -1.70
CA THR A 55 2.90 4.33 -2.86
C THR A 55 2.02 4.67 -4.08
N PRO A 56 2.51 4.49 -5.32
CA PRO A 56 1.69 4.66 -6.51
C PRO A 56 0.39 3.85 -6.46
N LEU A 57 0.44 2.64 -5.88
CA LEU A 57 -0.71 1.78 -5.66
C LEU A 57 -1.71 2.40 -4.68
N GLU A 58 -1.26 2.92 -3.53
CA GLU A 58 -2.14 3.62 -2.58
C GLU A 58 -2.80 4.86 -3.18
N LYS A 59 -2.07 5.61 -4.00
CA LYS A 59 -2.62 6.75 -4.75
C LYS A 59 -3.70 6.30 -5.74
N LEU A 60 -3.51 5.19 -6.44
CA LEU A 60 -4.54 4.61 -7.32
C LEU A 60 -5.78 4.19 -6.50
N ILE A 61 -5.57 3.45 -5.41
CA ILE A 61 -6.64 2.98 -4.52
C ILE A 61 -7.45 4.16 -3.95
N SER A 62 -6.80 5.29 -3.65
CA SER A 62 -7.49 6.50 -3.16
C SER A 62 -8.39 7.16 -4.21
N LYS A 63 -8.10 6.97 -5.51
CA LYS A 63 -8.90 7.47 -6.63
C LYS A 63 -10.05 6.54 -6.99
N LEU A 64 -9.86 5.24 -6.77
CA LEU A 64 -10.93 4.24 -6.91
C LEU A 64 -11.93 4.44 -5.76
N ASN A 65 -13.23 4.49 -6.08
CA ASN A 65 -14.26 4.62 -5.06
C ASN A 65 -14.55 3.26 -4.38
N LEU A 66 -13.52 2.66 -3.77
CA LEU A 66 -13.60 1.38 -3.07
C LEU A 66 -14.10 1.56 -1.63
N ASN A 67 -15.04 0.71 -1.23
CA ASN A 67 -15.49 0.62 0.16
C ASN A 67 -14.46 -0.13 1.04
N TYR A 68 -14.72 -0.19 2.36
CA TYR A 68 -13.82 -0.86 3.31
C TYR A 68 -13.55 -2.33 2.94
N THR A 69 -14.60 -3.07 2.61
CA THR A 69 -14.54 -4.50 2.27
C THR A 69 -13.71 -4.76 1.01
N GLU A 70 -13.88 -3.91 -0.01
CA GLU A 70 -13.12 -3.98 -1.26
C GLU A 70 -11.63 -3.69 -1.00
N LYS A 71 -11.31 -2.71 -0.16
CA LYS A 71 -9.92 -2.41 0.24
C LYS A 71 -9.28 -3.56 1.02
N GLU A 72 -10.02 -4.18 1.95
CA GLU A 72 -9.56 -5.35 2.69
C GLU A 72 -9.27 -6.52 1.73
N THR A 73 -10.15 -6.74 0.76
CA THR A 73 -9.97 -7.81 -0.23
C THR A 73 -8.78 -7.54 -1.16
N LEU A 74 -8.55 -6.29 -1.55
CA LEU A 74 -7.38 -5.91 -2.33
C LEU A 74 -6.08 -6.04 -1.52
N THR A 75 -6.13 -5.75 -0.22
CA THR A 75 -5.01 -5.98 0.70
C THR A 75 -4.70 -7.47 0.83
N PHE A 76 -5.74 -8.30 0.96
CA PHE A 76 -5.62 -9.76 0.93
C PHE A 76 -4.96 -10.25 -0.38
N LEU A 77 -5.43 -9.76 -1.54
CA LEU A 77 -4.84 -10.08 -2.84
C LEU A 77 -3.37 -9.65 -2.92
N THR A 78 -3.02 -8.43 -2.51
CA THR A 78 -1.64 -7.96 -2.61
C THR A 78 -0.71 -8.77 -1.70
N ASN A 79 -1.16 -9.09 -0.48
CA ASN A 79 -0.38 -9.87 0.47
C ASN A 79 -0.22 -11.32 0.04
N LEU A 80 -1.26 -11.97 -0.50
CA LEU A 80 -1.14 -13.35 -0.98
C LEU A 80 -0.20 -13.44 -2.18
N LEU A 81 -0.18 -12.43 -3.07
CA LEU A 81 0.76 -12.40 -4.20
C LEU A 81 2.21 -12.34 -3.71
N LYS A 82 2.50 -11.47 -2.73
CA LYS A 82 3.82 -11.42 -2.07
C LYS A 82 4.17 -12.74 -1.38
N GLU A 83 3.20 -13.38 -0.74
CA GLU A 83 3.38 -14.68 -0.05
C GLU A 83 3.69 -15.83 -1.03
N LYS A 84 2.98 -15.89 -2.18
CA LYS A 84 2.97 -17.07 -3.05
C LYS A 84 3.84 -16.96 -4.29
N LEU A 85 4.01 -15.78 -4.88
CA LEU A 85 4.80 -15.63 -6.11
C LEU A 85 6.30 -15.85 -5.88
N VAL A 86 6.78 -15.75 -4.65
CA VAL A 86 8.18 -16.05 -4.32
C VAL A 86 8.51 -17.54 -4.50
N ASP A 87 7.52 -18.43 -4.50
CA ASP A 87 7.71 -19.84 -4.85
C ASP A 87 7.86 -19.97 -6.39
N PRO A 88 8.99 -20.47 -6.91
CA PRO A 88 9.22 -20.60 -8.35
C PRO A 88 8.24 -21.53 -9.07
N ASN A 89 7.53 -22.41 -8.36
CA ASN A 89 6.52 -23.28 -8.97
C ASN A 89 5.17 -22.58 -9.14
N ILE A 90 4.97 -21.46 -8.44
CA ILE A 90 3.76 -20.64 -8.51
C ILE A 90 4.03 -19.38 -9.36
N GLY A 91 5.08 -18.63 -9.00
CA GLY A 91 5.47 -17.38 -9.64
C GLY A 91 6.58 -17.57 -10.68
N LEU A 92 6.37 -18.45 -11.66
CA LEU A 92 7.37 -18.76 -12.67
C LEU A 92 7.75 -17.52 -13.49
N HIS A 93 6.75 -16.77 -13.96
CA HIS A 93 6.96 -15.56 -14.74
C HIS A 93 7.48 -14.42 -13.86
N PHE A 94 6.96 -14.25 -12.65
CA PHE A 94 7.46 -13.29 -11.68
C PHE A 94 8.95 -13.48 -11.41
N LYS A 95 9.40 -14.72 -11.18
CA LYS A 95 10.82 -15.04 -11.00
C LYS A 95 11.66 -14.62 -12.21
N ASN A 96 11.15 -14.80 -13.43
CA ASN A 96 11.85 -14.39 -14.65
C ASN A 96 12.00 -12.86 -14.77
N THR A 97 11.25 -12.08 -13.99
CA THR A 97 11.45 -10.62 -13.88
C THR A 97 12.53 -10.22 -12.87
N GLY A 98 13.13 -11.16 -12.16
CA GLY A 98 14.11 -10.93 -11.09
C GLY A 98 13.59 -11.18 -9.67
N GLY A 99 12.29 -11.44 -9.51
CA GLY A 99 11.71 -11.85 -8.22
C GLY A 99 11.70 -10.77 -7.13
N ASP A 100 11.65 -9.50 -7.52
CA ASP A 100 11.64 -8.37 -6.59
C ASP A 100 10.21 -8.06 -6.13
N GLU A 101 9.95 -8.10 -4.82
CA GLU A 101 8.63 -7.80 -4.24
C GLU A 101 8.08 -6.43 -4.65
N SER A 102 8.96 -5.44 -4.88
CA SER A 102 8.52 -4.11 -5.34
C SER A 102 7.83 -4.18 -6.70
N LYS A 103 8.20 -5.14 -7.56
CA LYS A 103 7.53 -5.38 -8.84
C LYS A 103 6.12 -5.90 -8.69
N ILE A 104 5.78 -6.55 -7.57
CA ILE A 104 4.41 -7.02 -7.33
C ILE A 104 3.49 -5.81 -7.21
N GLU A 105 3.85 -4.80 -6.41
CA GLU A 105 3.02 -3.60 -6.24
C GLU A 105 2.93 -2.77 -7.53
N GLU A 106 4.03 -2.63 -8.26
CA GLU A 106 4.02 -1.95 -9.57
C GLU A 106 3.12 -2.65 -10.59
N THR A 107 3.17 -3.99 -10.61
CA THR A 107 2.36 -4.79 -11.53
C THR A 107 0.89 -4.80 -11.13
N VAL A 108 0.58 -4.87 -9.83
CA VAL A 108 -0.81 -4.69 -9.34
C VAL A 108 -1.33 -3.31 -9.70
N TYR A 109 -0.51 -2.26 -9.58
CA TYR A 109 -0.89 -0.91 -10.02
C TYR A 109 -1.22 -0.86 -11.51
N LYS A 110 -0.37 -1.43 -12.38
CA LYS A 110 -0.61 -1.47 -13.84
C LYS A 110 -1.88 -2.25 -14.18
N PHE A 111 -2.01 -3.44 -13.59
CA PHE A 111 -3.18 -4.30 -13.74
C PHE A 111 -4.49 -3.55 -13.44
N LEU A 112 -4.57 -2.90 -12.28
CA LEU A 112 -5.76 -2.16 -11.87
C LEU A 112 -5.98 -0.90 -12.72
N SER A 113 -4.91 -0.26 -13.21
CA SER A 113 -5.02 0.92 -14.07
C SER A 113 -5.60 0.63 -15.45
N ASP A 114 -5.46 -0.61 -15.92
CA ASP A 114 -6.00 -1.07 -17.22
C ASP A 114 -7.47 -1.53 -17.14
N LEU A 115 -8.03 -1.63 -15.94
CA LEU A 115 -9.40 -2.09 -15.71
C LEU A 115 -10.33 -0.93 -15.37
N LYS A 116 -11.62 -1.11 -15.68
CA LYS A 116 -12.65 -0.19 -15.21
C LYS A 116 -12.96 -0.45 -13.73
N GLU A 117 -13.47 0.58 -13.04
CA GLU A 117 -13.79 0.48 -11.61
C GLU A 117 -14.82 -0.63 -11.31
N ASP A 118 -15.83 -0.80 -12.17
CA ASP A 118 -16.85 -1.85 -12.03
C ASP A 118 -16.24 -3.26 -12.19
N GLU A 119 -15.28 -3.43 -13.09
CA GLU A 119 -14.54 -4.68 -13.24
C GLU A 119 -13.69 -4.97 -12.00
N ILE A 120 -12.99 -3.97 -11.47
CA ILE A 120 -12.20 -4.13 -10.23
C ILE A 120 -13.12 -4.57 -9.09
N LYS A 121 -14.29 -3.94 -8.94
CA LYS A 121 -15.27 -4.29 -7.90
C LYS A 121 -15.84 -5.70 -8.09
N GLU A 122 -16.17 -6.09 -9.32
CA GLU A 122 -16.64 -7.45 -9.64
C GLU A 122 -15.59 -8.50 -9.24
N MET A 123 -14.34 -8.30 -9.63
CA MET A 123 -13.23 -9.20 -9.29
C MET A 123 -13.03 -9.31 -7.78
N LEU A 124 -13.00 -8.18 -7.06
CA LEU A 124 -12.84 -8.17 -5.61
C LEU A 124 -14.01 -8.86 -4.91
N ALA A 125 -15.26 -8.67 -5.37
CA ALA A 125 -16.41 -9.37 -4.82
C ALA A 125 -16.28 -10.90 -4.97
N LYS A 126 -15.81 -11.38 -6.12
CA LYS A 126 -15.59 -12.80 -6.39
C LYS A 126 -14.44 -13.39 -5.57
N ILE A 127 -13.35 -12.66 -5.41
CA ILE A 127 -12.24 -13.06 -4.53
C ILE A 127 -12.72 -13.17 -3.09
N LYS A 128 -13.51 -12.20 -2.63
CA LYS A 128 -14.07 -12.20 -1.28
C LYS A 128 -14.99 -13.38 -1.03
N GLU A 129 -15.96 -13.63 -1.93
CA GLU A 129 -16.90 -14.75 -1.84
C GLU A 129 -16.15 -16.10 -1.70
N ASN A 130 -15.13 -16.30 -2.52
CA ASN A 130 -14.30 -17.51 -2.47
C ASN A 130 -13.40 -17.58 -1.24
N LYS A 131 -12.83 -16.46 -0.78
CA LYS A 131 -12.05 -16.41 0.46
C LYS A 131 -12.92 -16.81 1.65
N ASP A 132 -14.08 -16.16 1.83
CA ASP A 132 -14.96 -16.36 2.98
C ASP A 132 -15.51 -17.79 3.05
N THR A 133 -15.78 -18.41 1.90
CA THR A 133 -16.22 -19.82 1.86
C THR A 133 -15.13 -20.80 2.26
N LYS A 134 -13.85 -20.44 2.04
CA LYS A 134 -12.69 -21.32 2.26
C LYS A 134 -11.94 -21.03 3.55
N GLU A 135 -12.10 -19.86 4.17
CA GLU A 135 -11.34 -19.48 5.37
C GLU A 135 -11.59 -20.37 6.59
N LYS A 136 -12.69 -21.14 6.59
CA LYS A 136 -13.00 -22.14 7.61
C LYS A 136 -12.11 -23.38 7.54
N ASP A 137 -11.42 -23.58 6.42
CA ASP A 137 -10.56 -24.72 6.14
C ASP A 137 -9.19 -24.21 5.63
N PRO A 138 -8.15 -24.19 6.48
CA PRO A 138 -6.85 -23.64 6.13
C PRO A 138 -6.23 -24.24 4.86
N GLU A 139 -6.46 -25.53 4.59
CA GLU A 139 -5.91 -26.20 3.40
C GLU A 139 -6.61 -25.73 2.12
N LYS A 140 -7.93 -25.55 2.16
CA LYS A 140 -8.69 -24.96 1.05
C LYS A 140 -8.30 -23.52 0.80
N LEU A 141 -8.14 -22.72 1.87
CA LEU A 141 -7.69 -21.34 1.72
C LEU A 141 -6.26 -21.27 1.14
N ALA A 142 -5.35 -22.14 1.58
CA ALA A 142 -3.99 -22.22 1.05
C ALA A 142 -3.99 -22.58 -0.44
N THR A 143 -4.80 -23.57 -0.84
CA THR A 143 -4.98 -23.96 -2.24
C THR A 143 -5.52 -22.80 -3.08
N TYR A 144 -6.52 -22.09 -2.57
CA TYR A 144 -7.11 -20.94 -3.24
C TYR A 144 -6.12 -19.79 -3.45
N LYS A 145 -5.31 -19.48 -2.43
CA LYS A 145 -4.22 -18.50 -2.56
C LYS A 145 -3.24 -18.89 -3.67
N THR A 146 -2.89 -20.17 -3.76
CA THR A 146 -2.03 -20.69 -4.83
C THR A 146 -2.67 -20.52 -6.21
N VAL A 147 -3.96 -20.86 -6.35
CA VAL A 147 -4.70 -20.69 -7.62
C VAL A 147 -4.74 -19.23 -8.05
N ILE A 148 -5.07 -18.30 -7.15
CA ILE A 148 -5.03 -16.86 -7.46
C ILE A 148 -3.62 -16.45 -7.90
N ALA A 149 -2.59 -16.82 -7.13
CA ALA A 149 -1.24 -16.38 -7.41
C ALA A 149 -0.74 -16.90 -8.76
N SER A 150 -0.98 -18.17 -9.08
CA SER A 150 -0.66 -18.74 -10.39
C SER A 150 -1.47 -18.09 -11.51
N GLY A 151 -2.76 -17.80 -11.29
CA GLY A 151 -3.61 -17.09 -12.26
C GLY A 151 -3.14 -15.66 -12.52
N PHE A 152 -2.59 -14.99 -11.51
CA PHE A 152 -2.01 -13.65 -11.63
C PHE A 152 -0.61 -13.66 -12.25
N ASP A 153 0.21 -14.68 -11.98
CA ASP A 153 1.60 -14.76 -12.44
C ASP A 153 1.76 -14.53 -13.95
N GLY A 154 0.76 -14.96 -14.73
CA GLY A 154 0.71 -14.73 -16.18
C GLY A 154 0.92 -13.27 -16.58
N ILE A 155 0.57 -12.28 -15.74
CA ILE A 155 0.77 -10.85 -16.03
C ILE A 155 2.23 -10.44 -16.18
N PHE A 156 3.15 -11.22 -15.59
CA PHE A 156 4.59 -11.01 -15.72
C PHE A 156 5.15 -11.63 -17.01
N SER A 157 4.35 -12.40 -17.75
CA SER A 157 4.67 -12.86 -19.09
C SER A 157 4.41 -11.76 -20.13
N GLN A 158 5.07 -11.86 -21.29
CA GLN A 158 4.85 -10.94 -22.41
C GLN A 158 3.52 -11.22 -23.17
N GLU A 159 2.83 -12.30 -22.83
CA GLU A 159 1.72 -12.85 -23.63
C GLU A 159 0.34 -12.59 -23.01
N SER A 160 0.29 -12.15 -21.76
CA SER A 160 -0.97 -11.92 -21.04
C SER A 160 -1.28 -10.44 -20.89
N ASN A 161 -2.54 -10.07 -21.10
CA ASN A 161 -3.05 -8.72 -20.83
C ASN A 161 -3.92 -8.70 -19.55
N SER A 162 -4.15 -7.51 -19.03
CA SER A 162 -4.93 -7.29 -17.79
C SER A 162 -6.35 -7.88 -17.86
N LYS A 163 -6.97 -7.99 -19.04
CA LYS A 163 -8.31 -8.60 -19.15
C LYS A 163 -8.30 -10.12 -19.00
N THR A 164 -7.29 -10.79 -19.55
CA THR A 164 -7.08 -12.23 -19.35
C THR A 164 -6.85 -12.54 -17.87
N ILE A 165 -5.99 -11.75 -17.21
CA ILE A 165 -5.67 -11.92 -15.80
C ILE A 165 -6.90 -11.65 -14.92
N PHE A 166 -7.69 -10.63 -15.25
CA PHE A 166 -8.98 -10.37 -14.61
C PHE A 166 -9.89 -11.60 -14.66
N ASN A 167 -10.05 -12.25 -15.81
CA ASN A 167 -10.89 -13.44 -15.94
C ASN A 167 -10.34 -14.61 -15.10
N ASN A 168 -9.02 -14.86 -15.15
CA ASN A 168 -8.39 -15.89 -14.33
C ASN A 168 -8.66 -15.69 -12.82
N LEU A 169 -8.57 -14.45 -12.34
CA LEU A 169 -8.81 -14.13 -10.94
C LEU A 169 -10.29 -14.24 -10.56
N LYS A 170 -11.19 -13.86 -11.47
CA LYS A 170 -12.62 -13.94 -11.23
C LYS A 170 -13.11 -15.39 -11.17
N ASP A 171 -12.58 -16.24 -12.05
CA ASP A 171 -12.99 -17.63 -12.20
C ASP A 171 -12.24 -18.58 -11.25
N ALA A 172 -11.26 -18.06 -10.50
CA ALA A 172 -10.56 -18.79 -9.46
C ALA A 172 -11.54 -19.22 -8.36
N ALA A 173 -11.55 -20.52 -8.04
CA ALA A 173 -12.42 -21.12 -7.03
C ALA A 173 -11.70 -22.21 -6.23
#